data_AF-A0A3M7BPA1-F1
#
_entry.id   AF-A0A3M7BPA1-F1
#
_cell.length_a   1.000
_cell.length_b   1.000
_cell.length_c   1.000
_cell.angle_alpha   90.00
_cell.angle_beta   90.00
_cell.angle_gamma   90.00
#
_symmetry.space_group_name_H-M   'P 1'
#
loop_
_entity.id
_entity.type
_entity.pdbx_description
1 polymer ?
#
loop_
_entity_poly.entity_id
_entity_poly.type
_entity_poly.pdbx_seq_one_letter_code
_entity_poly.pdbx_strand_id
1 'polypeptide(L)'
;MAQSPQRSRLKQFVHANFSPAPLYPLKGIWYFTSHRYLWPLLQGRLLPLTLLSTAVLVILFLTAYLPLVAFLALFHVTKGSAWVNATFFILGVGNLLIALLFEALFVDNTQVDIFDAVVVAEGYEHLVKTRRPVSDDINESDPVKRLGAREKGAKFAPFSFRQIIEFIFLLPLNFVPFV
;
A
#
# COMPACT_ATOMS: atom_id res chain seq x y z
N MET A 1 38.15 -1.82 36.02
CA MET A 1 37.57 -0.91 35.01
C MET A 1 36.05 -1.00 35.08
N ALA A 2 35.41 -0.06 35.78
CA ALA A 2 33.96 -0.04 35.98
C ALA A 2 33.26 0.55 34.74
N GLN A 3 32.43 -0.24 34.06
CA GLN A 3 31.59 0.25 32.97
C GLN A 3 30.45 1.08 33.56
N SER A 4 30.33 2.33 33.10
CA SER A 4 29.41 3.35 33.59
C SER A 4 27.92 2.94 33.46
N PRO A 5 27.12 2.98 34.53
CA PRO A 5 25.71 2.52 34.55
C PRO A 5 24.73 3.42 33.78
N GLN A 6 25.14 4.60 33.33
CA GLN A 6 24.24 5.52 32.59
C GLN A 6 23.89 5.04 31.17
N ARG A 7 24.78 4.28 30.49
CA ARG A 7 24.52 3.80 29.12
C ARG A 7 23.40 2.74 29.03
N SER A 8 23.06 2.03 30.12
CA SER A 8 21.97 1.04 30.11
C SER A 8 20.60 1.69 30.22
N ARG A 9 20.46 2.76 31.04
CA ARG A 9 19.19 3.46 31.25
C ARG A 9 18.69 4.17 30.00
N LEU A 10 19.57 4.83 29.25
CA LEU A 10 19.22 5.45 27.98
C LEU A 10 18.78 4.42 26.94
N LYS A 11 19.48 3.27 26.84
CA LYS A 11 19.09 2.19 25.92
C LYS A 11 17.75 1.55 26.29
N GLN A 12 17.50 1.33 27.59
CA GLN A 12 16.21 0.83 28.10
C GLN A 12 15.08 1.83 27.86
N PHE A 13 15.32 3.12 28.12
CA PHE A 13 14.35 4.18 27.86
C PHE A 13 14.02 4.28 26.37
N VAL A 14 15.03 4.20 25.49
CA VAL A 14 14.81 4.22 24.04
C VAL A 14 14.06 2.98 23.57
N HIS A 15 14.41 1.77 24.03
CA HIS A 15 13.66 0.56 23.66
C HIS A 15 12.23 0.52 24.21
N ALA A 16 11.98 1.12 25.37
CA ALA A 16 10.66 1.19 25.97
C ALA A 16 9.75 2.21 25.26
N ASN A 17 10.31 3.31 24.74
CA ASN A 17 9.53 4.40 24.14
C ASN A 17 9.53 4.40 22.61
N PHE A 18 10.55 3.84 21.96
CA PHE A 18 10.68 3.80 20.51
C PHE A 18 10.55 2.38 19.98
N SER A 19 9.42 2.11 19.35
CA SER A 19 9.23 0.89 18.56
C SER A 19 9.97 1.03 17.23
N PRO A 20 10.66 -0.02 16.75
CA PRO A 20 11.18 -0.09 15.39
C PRO A 20 10.07 -0.27 14.33
N ALA A 21 8.80 -0.17 14.72
CA ALA A 21 7.62 -0.15 13.83
C ALA A 21 7.80 0.59 12.49
N PRO A 22 8.32 1.84 12.44
CA PRO A 22 8.47 2.56 11.17
C PRO A 22 9.52 1.98 10.23
N LEU A 23 10.40 1.08 10.69
CA LEU A 23 11.42 0.43 9.85
C LEU A 23 10.91 -0.80 9.10
N TYR A 24 9.77 -1.37 9.50
CA TYR A 24 9.23 -2.59 8.86
C TYR A 24 8.83 -2.42 7.39
N PRO A 25 8.24 -1.30 6.94
CA PRO A 25 7.97 -1.09 5.52
C PRO A 25 9.24 -1.16 4.66
N LEU A 26 10.35 -0.58 5.14
CA LEU A 26 11.64 -0.63 4.45
C LEU A 26 12.20 -2.05 4.40
N LYS A 27 12.10 -2.81 5.51
CA LYS A 27 12.46 -4.23 5.54
C LYS A 27 11.61 -5.07 4.59
N GLY A 28 10.32 -4.76 4.49
CA GLY A 28 9.40 -5.41 3.55
C GLY A 28 9.80 -5.18 2.10
N ILE A 29 10.19 -3.96 1.72
CA ILE A 29 10.70 -3.65 0.37
C ILE A 29 11.98 -4.44 0.09
N TRP A 30 12.92 -4.49 1.04
CA TRP A 30 14.14 -5.26 0.90
C TRP A 30 13.86 -6.78 0.77
N TYR A 31 12.95 -7.31 1.57
CA TYR A 31 12.54 -8.71 1.50
C TYR A 31 11.88 -9.02 0.15
N PHE A 32 10.97 -8.16 -0.31
CA PHE A 32 10.28 -8.30 -1.58
C PHE A 32 11.25 -8.29 -2.77
N THR A 33 12.23 -7.38 -2.75
CA THR A 33 13.25 -7.28 -3.82
C THR A 33 14.21 -8.47 -3.81
N SER A 34 14.51 -9.05 -2.65
CA SER A 34 15.40 -10.21 -2.53
C SER A 34 14.72 -11.54 -2.95
N HIS A 35 13.39 -11.65 -2.81
CA HIS A 35 12.65 -12.88 -3.07
C HIS A 35 11.93 -12.86 -4.43
N ARG A 36 12.52 -13.56 -5.41
CA ARG A 36 12.04 -13.58 -6.81
C ARG A 36 10.64 -14.18 -7.00
N TYR A 37 10.21 -15.08 -6.11
CA TYR A 37 8.90 -15.74 -6.20
C TYR A 37 7.73 -14.76 -6.06
N LEU A 38 7.93 -13.59 -5.45
CA LEU A 38 6.90 -12.57 -5.27
C LEU A 38 6.70 -11.68 -6.50
N TRP A 39 7.67 -11.62 -7.41
CA TRP A 39 7.66 -10.73 -8.57
C TRP A 39 6.52 -11.00 -9.57
N PRO A 40 6.14 -12.26 -9.89
CA PRO A 40 4.99 -12.50 -10.77
C PRO A 40 3.69 -11.90 -10.24
N LEU A 41 3.49 -11.90 -8.92
CA LEU A 41 2.32 -11.28 -8.29
C LEU A 41 2.26 -9.76 -8.53
N LEU A 42 3.43 -9.10 -8.50
CA LEU A 42 3.54 -7.67 -8.80
C LEU A 42 3.39 -7.40 -10.30
N GLN A 43 4.05 -8.18 -11.16
CA GLN A 43 4.01 -7.99 -12.62
C GLN A 43 2.60 -8.17 -13.17
N GLY A 44 1.83 -9.13 -12.66
CA GLY A 44 0.42 -9.33 -13.01
C GLY A 44 -0.48 -8.12 -12.71
N ARG A 45 -0.03 -7.18 -11.88
CA ARG A 45 -0.78 -5.97 -11.49
C ARG A 45 -0.17 -4.68 -11.99
N LEU A 46 1.15 -4.62 -12.17
CA LEU A 46 1.83 -3.43 -12.65
C LEU A 46 1.35 -3.04 -14.05
N LEU A 47 1.14 -4.02 -14.93
CA LEU A 47 0.64 -3.78 -16.29
C LEU A 47 -0.78 -3.16 -16.30
N PRO A 48 -1.81 -3.77 -15.68
CA PRO A 48 -3.13 -3.15 -15.66
C PRO A 48 -3.14 -1.81 -14.90
N LEU A 49 -2.34 -1.65 -13.84
CA LEU A 49 -2.22 -0.38 -13.11
C LEU A 49 -1.65 0.73 -14.00
N THR A 50 -0.57 0.46 -14.74
CA THR A 50 0.09 1.44 -15.62
C THR A 50 -0.78 1.82 -16.82
N LEU A 51 -1.50 0.84 -17.39
CA LEU A 51 -2.47 1.09 -18.46
C LEU A 51 -3.64 1.94 -17.96
N LEU A 52 -4.22 1.59 -16.80
CA LEU A 52 -5.30 2.35 -16.18
C LEU A 52 -4.87 3.79 -15.87
N SER A 53 -3.71 3.96 -15.22
CA SER A 53 -3.23 5.28 -14.81
C SER A 53 -2.94 6.17 -16.02
N THR A 54 -2.33 5.61 -17.06
CA THR A 54 -2.04 6.32 -18.30
C THR A 54 -3.33 6.70 -19.01
N ALA A 55 -4.31 5.79 -19.12
CA ALA A 55 -5.60 6.08 -19.74
C ALA A 55 -6.35 7.21 -19.02
N VAL A 56 -6.40 7.16 -17.68
CA VAL A 56 -7.04 8.21 -16.85
C VAL A 56 -6.36 9.55 -17.03
N LEU A 57 -5.02 9.61 -16.97
CA LEU A 57 -4.28 10.86 -17.16
C LEU A 57 -4.48 11.43 -18.57
N VAL A 58 -4.39 10.60 -19.62
CA VAL A 58 -4.61 11.06 -21.00
C VAL A 58 -6.00 11.67 -21.14
N ILE A 59 -7.03 11.02 -20.62
CA ILE A 59 -8.40 11.53 -20.69
C ILE A 59 -8.53 12.87 -19.92
N LEU A 60 -7.99 12.95 -18.70
CA LEU A 60 -7.98 14.18 -17.90
C LEU A 60 -7.25 15.32 -18.61
N PHE A 61 -6.07 15.06 -19.18
CA PHE A 61 -5.28 16.08 -19.86
C PHE A 61 -5.93 16.53 -21.17
N LEU A 62 -6.63 15.66 -21.89
CA LEU A 62 -7.33 16.04 -23.11
C LEU A 62 -8.63 16.82 -22.84
N THR A 63 -9.35 16.48 -21.77
CA THR A 63 -10.71 17.01 -21.53
C THR A 63 -10.75 18.13 -20.50
N ALA A 64 -10.10 17.94 -19.34
CA ALA A 64 -10.23 18.84 -18.20
C ALA A 64 -9.09 19.86 -18.09
N TYR A 65 -7.92 19.60 -18.68
CA TYR A 65 -6.76 20.50 -18.56
C TYR A 65 -7.00 21.89 -19.18
N LEU A 66 -7.45 21.96 -20.44
CA LEU A 66 -7.67 23.25 -21.10
C LEU A 66 -8.77 24.09 -20.42
N PRO A 67 -9.96 23.54 -20.06
CA PRO A 67 -10.94 24.26 -19.26
C PRO A 67 -10.40 24.72 -17.90
N LEU A 68 -9.59 23.89 -17.24
CA LEU A 68 -8.98 24.20 -15.95
C LEU A 68 -7.97 25.36 -16.07
N VAL A 69 -7.09 25.32 -17.08
CA VAL A 69 -6.15 26.40 -17.36
C VAL A 69 -6.89 27.70 -17.66
N ALA A 70 -7.96 27.64 -18.46
CA ALA A 70 -8.79 28.81 -18.76
C ALA A 70 -9.43 29.41 -17.49
N PHE A 71 -9.95 28.56 -16.61
CA PHE A 71 -10.50 28.98 -15.32
C PHE A 71 -9.42 29.60 -14.42
N LEU A 72 -8.26 28.95 -14.27
CA LEU A 72 -7.15 29.48 -13.48
C LEU A 72 -6.58 30.78 -14.05
N ALA A 73 -6.62 30.96 -15.38
CA ALA A 73 -6.14 32.18 -16.03
C ALA A 73 -6.98 33.42 -15.65
N LEU A 74 -8.22 33.25 -15.21
CA LEU A 74 -9.06 34.36 -14.72
C LEU A 74 -8.56 34.94 -13.39
N PHE A 75 -7.90 34.13 -12.55
CA PHE A 75 -7.48 34.51 -11.20
C PHE A 75 -5.99 34.81 -11.06
N HIS A 76 -5.16 34.40 -12.02
CA HIS A 76 -3.72 34.63 -11.97
C HIS A 76 -3.31 35.89 -12.74
N VAL A 77 -2.71 36.85 -12.03
CA VAL A 77 -2.20 38.13 -12.60
C VAL A 77 -0.89 37.94 -13.38
N THR A 78 -0.10 36.92 -13.02
CA THR A 78 1.21 36.64 -13.62
C THR A 78 1.08 35.75 -14.86
N LYS A 79 1.57 36.22 -16.01
CA LYS A 79 1.54 35.47 -17.28
C LYS A 79 2.24 34.11 -17.11
N GLY A 80 1.51 33.03 -17.34
CA GLY A 80 2.06 31.66 -17.41
C GLY A 80 1.93 30.80 -16.14
N SER A 81 1.66 31.38 -14.96
CA SER A 81 1.56 30.57 -13.71
C SER A 81 0.35 29.63 -13.70
N ALA A 82 -0.72 29.99 -14.41
CA ALA A 82 -1.93 29.19 -14.53
C ALA A 82 -1.67 27.80 -15.12
N TRP A 83 -0.74 27.68 -16.07
CA TRP A 83 -0.38 26.41 -16.70
C TRP A 83 0.28 25.44 -15.71
N VAL A 84 1.25 25.94 -14.94
CA VAL A 84 1.98 25.15 -13.94
C VAL A 84 1.04 24.73 -12.81
N ASN A 85 0.24 25.66 -12.29
CA ASN A 85 -0.71 25.38 -11.21
C ASN A 85 -1.80 24.39 -11.65
N ALA A 86 -2.32 24.52 -12.87
CA ALA A 86 -3.29 23.58 -13.43
C ALA A 86 -2.68 22.17 -13.59
N THR A 87 -1.40 22.07 -13.97
CA THR A 87 -0.71 20.78 -14.08
C THR A 87 -0.62 20.08 -12.73
N PHE A 88 -0.18 20.76 -11.67
CA PHE A 88 -0.14 20.14 -10.34
C PHE A 88 -1.53 19.77 -9.83
N PHE A 89 -2.53 20.62 -10.08
CA PHE A 89 -3.90 20.34 -9.69
C PHE A 89 -4.45 19.09 -10.40
N ILE A 90 -4.29 19.00 -11.71
CA ILE A 90 -4.81 17.86 -12.48
C ILE A 90 -4.06 16.57 -12.19
N LEU A 91 -2.76 16.64 -11.89
CA LEU A 91 -2.00 15.49 -11.39
C LEU A 91 -2.51 15.03 -10.02
N GLY A 92 -2.87 15.97 -9.14
CA GLY A 92 -3.48 15.65 -7.83
C GLY A 92 -4.85 14.99 -7.95
N VAL A 93 -5.75 15.57 -8.76
CA VAL A 93 -7.07 14.99 -9.05
C VAL A 93 -6.94 13.64 -9.77
N GLY A 94 -6.00 13.55 -10.71
CA GLY A 94 -5.67 12.31 -11.41
C GLY A 94 -5.21 11.22 -10.45
N ASN A 95 -4.31 11.54 -9.50
CA ASN A 95 -3.87 10.59 -8.49
C ASN A 95 -5.03 10.10 -7.61
N LEU A 96 -5.93 10.99 -7.20
CA LEU A 96 -7.13 10.60 -6.45
C LEU A 96 -8.04 9.67 -7.26
N LEU A 97 -8.31 9.99 -8.53
CA LEU A 97 -9.12 9.15 -9.41
C LEU A 97 -8.47 7.80 -9.70
N ILE A 98 -7.17 7.78 -9.94
CA ILE A 98 -6.40 6.55 -10.15
C ILE A 98 -6.44 5.69 -8.89
N ALA A 99 -6.25 6.28 -7.71
CA ALA A 99 -6.35 5.56 -6.45
C ALA A 99 -7.74 4.94 -6.28
N LEU A 100 -8.81 5.71 -6.48
CA LEU A 100 -10.19 5.23 -6.38
C LEU A 100 -10.49 4.10 -7.38
N LEU A 101 -10.07 4.23 -8.64
CA LEU A 101 -10.30 3.22 -9.66
C LEU A 101 -9.46 1.96 -9.45
N PHE A 102 -8.18 2.12 -9.07
CA PHE A 102 -7.32 1.01 -8.72
C PHE A 102 -7.88 0.24 -7.52
N GLU A 103 -8.38 0.97 -6.54
CA GLU A 103 -8.99 0.40 -5.36
C GLU A 103 -10.27 -0.37 -5.67
N ALA A 104 -11.19 0.23 -6.42
CA ALA A 104 -12.45 -0.41 -6.79
C ALA A 104 -12.27 -1.65 -7.70
N LEU A 105 -11.21 -1.70 -8.51
CA LEU A 105 -11.03 -2.74 -9.54
C LEU A 105 -9.93 -3.75 -9.24
N PHE A 106 -8.92 -3.42 -8.41
CA PHE A 106 -7.68 -4.20 -8.31
C PHE A 106 -7.12 -4.46 -6.89
N VAL A 107 -7.62 -3.78 -5.84
CA VAL A 107 -6.96 -3.83 -4.50
C VAL A 107 -7.06 -5.18 -3.77
N ASP A 108 -8.13 -5.96 -3.97
CA ASP A 108 -8.46 -7.00 -2.97
C ASP A 108 -7.60 -8.27 -2.98
N ASN A 109 -7.11 -8.72 -4.13
CA ASN A 109 -6.60 -10.10 -4.20
C ASN A 109 -5.10 -10.20 -3.91
N THR A 110 -4.32 -9.24 -4.38
CA THR A 110 -2.86 -9.40 -4.44
C THR A 110 -2.19 -9.22 -3.08
N GLN A 111 -2.71 -8.33 -2.23
CA GLN A 111 -2.12 -8.10 -0.91
C GLN A 111 -2.18 -9.36 -0.06
N VAL A 112 -3.33 -10.04 -0.08
CA VAL A 112 -3.52 -11.31 0.63
C VAL A 112 -2.68 -12.41 -0.02
N ASP A 113 -2.51 -12.41 -1.36
CA ASP A 113 -1.66 -13.40 -2.04
C ASP A 113 -0.18 -13.26 -1.63
N ILE A 114 0.31 -12.02 -1.50
CA ILE A 114 1.67 -11.75 -1.03
C ILE A 114 1.82 -12.20 0.43
N PHE A 115 0.85 -11.88 1.29
CA PHE A 115 0.88 -12.32 2.68
C PHE A 115 0.88 -13.85 2.80
N ASP A 116 -0.07 -14.52 2.15
CA ASP A 116 -0.18 -15.98 2.15
C ASP A 116 1.12 -16.64 1.62
N ALA A 117 1.70 -16.10 0.54
CA ALA A 117 2.94 -16.60 -0.03
C ALA A 117 4.14 -16.45 0.90
N VAL A 118 4.26 -15.32 1.62
CA VAL A 118 5.32 -15.11 2.63
C VAL A 118 5.13 -16.04 3.82
N VAL A 119 3.90 -16.20 4.33
CA VAL A 119 3.61 -17.09 5.46
C VAL A 119 3.93 -18.56 5.12
N VAL A 120 3.63 -18.99 3.89
CA VAL A 120 4.01 -20.33 3.40
C VAL A 120 5.52 -20.45 3.21
N ALA A 121 6.19 -19.43 2.68
CA ALA A 121 7.65 -19.43 2.49
C ALA A 121 8.42 -19.55 3.82
N GLU A 122 7.90 -18.93 4.89
CA GLU A 122 8.47 -19.00 6.24
C GLU A 122 8.07 -20.27 7.01
N GLY A 123 7.33 -21.20 6.38
CA GLY A 123 6.97 -22.51 6.98
C GLY A 123 5.72 -22.49 7.86
N TYR A 124 4.97 -21.39 7.90
CA TYR A 124 3.74 -21.25 8.69
C TYR A 124 2.48 -21.62 7.89
N GLU A 125 2.57 -22.62 7.02
CA GLU A 125 1.51 -23.06 6.10
C GLU A 125 0.19 -23.45 6.79
N HIS A 126 0.23 -23.94 8.02
CA HIS A 126 -0.95 -24.29 8.80
C HIS A 126 -1.90 -23.11 9.05
N LEU A 127 -1.37 -21.88 9.09
CA LEU A 127 -2.17 -20.65 9.26
C LEU A 127 -2.99 -20.34 7.99
N VAL A 128 -2.44 -20.65 6.82
CA VAL A 128 -3.07 -20.37 5.51
C VAL A 128 -4.04 -21.49 5.12
N LYS A 129 -3.73 -22.75 5.49
CA LYS A 129 -4.57 -23.94 5.25
C LYS A 129 -6.02 -23.79 5.76
N THR A 130 -6.24 -22.94 6.77
CA THR A 130 -7.57 -22.64 7.32
C THR A 130 -8.48 -21.85 6.35
N ARG A 131 -7.89 -21.07 5.43
CA ARG A 131 -8.61 -20.15 4.53
C ARG A 131 -8.51 -20.50 3.05
N ARG A 132 -7.52 -21.33 2.67
CA ARG A 132 -7.24 -21.72 1.30
C ARG A 132 -6.52 -23.08 1.28
N PRO A 133 -6.80 -23.97 0.31
CA PRO A 133 -6.02 -25.18 0.12
C PRO A 133 -4.57 -24.82 -0.23
N VAL A 134 -3.62 -25.40 0.51
CA VAL A 134 -2.19 -25.30 0.26
C VAL A 134 -1.69 -26.68 -0.10
N SER A 135 -0.95 -26.80 -1.22
CA SER A 135 -0.36 -28.07 -1.63
C SER A 135 0.72 -28.51 -0.64
N ASP A 136 0.65 -29.78 -0.22
CA ASP A 136 1.66 -30.46 0.60
C ASP A 136 2.86 -30.96 -0.23
N ASP A 137 2.92 -30.62 -1.52
CA ASP A 137 4.01 -31.05 -2.39
C ASP A 137 5.33 -30.38 -1.97
N ILE A 138 6.22 -31.20 -1.43
CA ILE A 138 7.54 -30.83 -0.91
C ILE A 138 8.50 -30.49 -2.08
N ASN A 139 8.17 -30.87 -3.32
CA ASN A 139 9.01 -30.68 -4.50
C ASN A 139 8.75 -29.33 -5.21
N GLU A 140 7.64 -28.66 -4.94
CA GLU A 140 7.35 -27.35 -5.53
C GLU A 140 8.05 -26.25 -4.72
N SER A 141 9.27 -25.90 -5.17
CA SER A 141 10.10 -24.86 -4.53
C SER A 141 9.48 -23.45 -4.51
N ASP A 142 8.45 -23.20 -5.32
CA ASP A 142 7.79 -21.90 -5.42
C ASP A 142 6.54 -21.82 -4.51
N PRO A 143 6.60 -21.07 -3.40
CA PRO A 143 5.50 -20.98 -2.44
C PRO A 143 4.23 -20.35 -3.04
N VAL A 144 4.33 -19.57 -4.12
CA VAL A 144 3.15 -18.98 -4.79
C VAL A 144 2.34 -20.05 -5.51
N LYS A 145 3.01 -21.03 -6.14
CA LYS A 145 2.35 -22.10 -6.89
C LYS A 145 1.69 -23.14 -5.98
N ARG A 146 2.16 -23.24 -4.73
CA ARG A 146 1.56 -24.08 -3.70
C ARG A 146 0.20 -23.56 -3.22
N LEU A 147 -0.17 -22.32 -3.54
CA LEU A 147 -1.44 -21.72 -3.13
C LEU A 147 -2.58 -22.07 -4.12
N GLY A 148 -3.60 -22.82 -3.68
CA GLY A 148 -4.73 -23.28 -4.52
C GLY A 148 -5.80 -22.22 -4.85
N ALA A 149 -7.04 -22.54 -5.19
CA ALA A 149 -8.08 -21.52 -5.37
C ALA A 149 -8.60 -20.99 -4.01
N ARG A 150 -8.95 -19.71 -3.90
CA ARG A 150 -9.51 -19.15 -2.67
C ARG A 150 -10.96 -19.56 -2.44
N GLU A 151 -11.30 -19.98 -1.21
CA GLU A 151 -12.67 -20.38 -0.86
C GLU A 151 -13.59 -19.20 -0.53
N LYS A 152 -13.03 -18.12 0.04
CA LYS A 152 -13.76 -16.86 0.27
C LYS A 152 -12.89 -15.70 -0.17
N GLY A 153 -13.42 -14.90 -1.10
CA GLY A 153 -12.82 -13.63 -1.47
C GLY A 153 -12.76 -12.76 -0.22
N ALA A 154 -11.56 -12.53 0.29
CA ALA A 154 -11.29 -11.47 1.24
C ALA A 154 -11.51 -10.15 0.48
N LYS A 155 -12.77 -9.78 0.27
CA LYS A 155 -13.13 -8.47 -0.22
C LYS A 155 -12.76 -7.52 0.89
N PHE A 156 -11.57 -6.95 0.81
CA PHE A 156 -11.37 -5.70 1.52
C PHE A 156 -12.42 -4.75 0.91
N ALA A 157 -13.17 -4.05 1.74
CA ALA A 157 -14.05 -2.98 1.28
C ALA A 157 -13.36 -1.67 1.63
N PRO A 158 -12.28 -1.31 0.93
CA PRO A 158 -11.59 -0.08 1.21
C PRO A 158 -12.51 1.07 0.70
N PHE A 159 -12.60 2.14 1.49
CA PHE A 159 -13.71 3.11 1.53
C PHE A 159 -15.08 2.62 2.04
N SER A 160 -15.12 1.62 2.93
CA SER A 160 -16.30 1.47 3.81
C SER A 160 -16.48 2.77 4.60
N PHE A 161 -17.52 3.55 4.29
CA PHE A 161 -17.87 4.76 5.05
C PHE A 161 -17.92 4.48 6.54
N ARG A 162 -18.42 3.31 6.91
CA ARG A 162 -18.41 2.82 8.30
C ARG A 162 -16.99 2.73 8.86
N GLN A 163 -16.02 2.19 8.12
CA GLN A 163 -14.64 2.03 8.57
C GLN A 163 -13.89 3.37 8.64
N ILE A 164 -14.17 4.31 7.73
CA ILE A 164 -13.64 5.67 7.81
C ILE A 164 -14.21 6.39 9.03
N ILE A 165 -15.51 6.26 9.26
CA ILE A 165 -16.20 6.85 10.41
C ILE A 165 -15.67 6.24 11.71
N GLU A 166 -15.60 4.91 11.81
CA GLU A 166 -15.00 4.21 12.94
C GLU A 166 -13.54 4.65 13.16
N PHE A 167 -12.74 4.77 12.10
CA PHE A 167 -11.37 5.27 12.20
C PHE A 167 -11.31 6.70 12.74
N ILE A 168 -12.12 7.64 12.25
CA ILE A 168 -12.17 9.03 12.73
C ILE A 168 -12.57 9.08 14.21
N PHE A 169 -13.59 8.30 14.62
CA PHE A 169 -14.06 8.26 16.01
C PHE A 169 -13.10 7.52 16.95
N LEU A 170 -12.37 6.52 16.47
CA LEU A 170 -11.37 5.76 17.23
C LEU A 170 -9.96 6.37 17.16
N LEU A 171 -9.74 7.36 16.29
CA LEU A 171 -8.47 8.09 16.17
C LEU A 171 -8.04 8.69 17.52
N PRO A 172 -8.91 9.39 18.28
CA PRO A 172 -8.57 9.89 19.61
C PRO A 172 -8.19 8.78 20.59
N LEU A 173 -8.76 7.57 20.42
CA LEU A 173 -8.48 6.41 21.27
C LEU A 173 -7.11 5.79 20.97
N ASN A 174 -6.63 5.87 19.72
CA ASN A 174 -5.25 5.50 19.37
C ASN A 174 -4.21 6.48 19.93
N PHE A 175 -4.60 7.71 20.24
CA PHE A 175 -3.73 8.70 20.88
C PHE A 175 -3.71 8.61 22.40
N VAL A 176 -4.27 7.56 23.02
CA VAL A 176 -4.03 7.32 24.45
C VAL A 176 -2.52 7.21 24.63
N PRO A 177 -1.88 8.22 25.25
CA PRO A 177 -0.49 8.10 25.59
C PRO A 177 -0.48 7.02 26.67
N PHE A 178 0.22 5.92 26.41
CA PHE A 178 0.63 5.05 27.49
C PHE A 178 1.29 5.92 28.56
N VAL A 179 0.70 5.94 29.75
CA VAL A 179 1.36 6.33 31.01
C VAL A 179 2.48 5.34 31.31
#